data_AF-A0A7W1A7P8-F1
#
_entry.id   AF-A0A7W1A7P8-F1
#
_cell.length_a   1.000
_cell.length_b   1.000
_cell.length_c   1.000
_cell.angle_alpha   90.00
_cell.angle_beta   90.00
_cell.angle_gamma   90.00
#
_symmetry.space_group_name_H-M   'P 1'
#
loop_
_entity.id
_entity.type
_entity.pdbx_description
1 polymer ?
#
loop_
_entity_poly.entity_id
_entity_poly.type
_entity_poly.pdbx_seq_one_letter_code
_entity_poly.pdbx_strand_id
1 'polypeptide(L)' 'TNREYRDLTAVSPKQAARDLNELLEWGVLVRVGEGRSTEYRLTE' A
#
# COMPACT_ATOMS: atom_id res chain seq x y z
N THR A 1 4.54 3.27 -1.00
CA THR A 1 3.48 3.72 -1.96
C THR A 1 3.04 2.58 -2.87
N ASN A 2 1.95 2.72 -3.65
CA ASN A 2 1.55 1.71 -4.64
C ASN A 2 2.64 1.45 -5.70
N ARG A 3 3.37 2.51 -6.12
CA ARG A 3 4.48 2.35 -7.09
C ARG A 3 5.56 1.44 -6.53
N GLU A 4 6.10 1.79 -5.37
CA GLU A 4 7.20 1.05 -4.73
C GLU A 4 6.80 -0.39 -4.42
N TYR A 5 5.54 -0.62 -4.00
CA TYR A 5 5.05 -1.97 -3.75
C TYR A 5 5.11 -2.85 -5.01
N ARG A 6 4.75 -2.30 -6.18
CA ARG A 6 4.84 -3.02 -7.46
C ARG A 6 6.27 -3.28 -7.87
N ASP A 7 7.17 -2.32 -7.63
CA ASP A 7 8.58 -2.47 -7.96
C ASP A 7 9.20 -3.63 -7.16
N LEU A 8 8.71 -3.87 -5.94
CA LEU A 8 9.16 -4.97 -5.06
C LEU A 8 8.51 -6.32 -5.38
N THR A 9 7.24 -6.34 -5.75
CA THR A 9 6.43 -7.57 -5.87
C THR A 9 6.13 -7.99 -7.30
N ALA A 10 6.47 -7.15 -8.28
CA ALA A 10 6.18 -7.33 -9.71
C ALA A 10 4.69 -7.55 -10.04
N VAL A 11 3.77 -7.07 -9.19
CA VAL A 11 2.33 -7.18 -9.42
C VAL A 11 1.76 -6.01 -10.22
N SER A 12 0.57 -6.21 -10.81
CA SER A 12 -0.13 -5.16 -11.53
C SER A 12 -0.55 -4.00 -10.61
N PRO A 13 -0.78 -2.78 -11.15
CA PRO A 13 -1.29 -1.66 -10.37
C PRO A 13 -2.57 -1.94 -9.59
N LYS A 14 -3.49 -2.69 -10.21
CA LYS A 14 -4.77 -3.06 -9.61
C LYS A 14 -4.57 -4.08 -8.48
N GLN A 15 -3.69 -5.05 -8.68
CA GLN A 15 -3.36 -6.03 -7.64
C GLN A 15 -2.69 -5.36 -6.44
N ALA A 16 -1.67 -4.51 -6.67
CA ALA A 16 -1.02 -3.75 -5.61
C ALA A 16 -2.01 -2.88 -4.80
N ALA A 17 -3.02 -2.29 -5.46
CA ALA A 17 -4.04 -1.52 -4.76
C ALA A 17 -4.93 -2.40 -3.87
N ARG A 18 -5.27 -3.61 -4.35
CA ARG A 18 -5.97 -4.62 -3.56
C ARG A 18 -5.14 -5.07 -2.36
N ASP A 19 -3.91 -5.48 -2.58
CA ASP A 19 -3.02 -6.00 -1.53
C ASP A 19 -2.80 -4.94 -0.44
N LEU A 20 -2.53 -3.69 -0.84
CA LEU A 20 -2.36 -2.60 0.10
C LEU A 20 -3.64 -2.30 0.90
N ASN A 21 -4.82 -2.41 0.28
CA ASN A 21 -6.08 -2.26 1.01
C ASN A 21 -6.34 -3.43 1.97
N GLU A 22 -6.06 -4.67 1.56
CA GLU A 22 -6.18 -5.85 2.44
C GLU A 22 -5.25 -5.71 3.66
N LEU A 23 -4.01 -5.23 3.45
CA LEU A 23 -3.06 -4.97 4.53
C LEU A 23 -3.48 -3.83 5.47
N LEU A 24 -4.20 -2.82 4.96
CA LEU A 24 -4.84 -1.79 5.80
C LEU A 24 -6.00 -2.37 6.61
N GLU A 25 -6.87 -3.18 5.98
CA GLU A 25 -8.01 -3.82 6.63
C GLU A 25 -7.58 -4.78 7.73
N TRP A 26 -6.46 -5.49 7.54
CA TRP A 26 -5.86 -6.35 8.56
C TRP A 26 -5.13 -5.58 9.66
N GLY A 27 -5.01 -4.25 9.54
CA GLY A 27 -4.30 -3.42 10.49
C GLY A 27 -2.78 -3.60 10.47
N VAL A 28 -2.22 -4.26 9.45
CA VAL A 28 -0.76 -4.42 9.29
C VAL A 28 -0.12 -3.12 8.83
N LEU A 29 -0.84 -2.36 8.01
CA LEU A 29 -0.42 -1.05 7.54
C LEU A 29 -1.36 0.05 8.03
N VAL A 30 -0.82 1.25 8.14
CA VAL A 30 -1.55 2.50 8.20
C VAL A 30 -1.27 3.35 6.97
N ARG A 31 -2.29 4.03 6.47
CA ARG A 31 -2.15 5.00 5.38
C ARG A 31 -1.82 6.36 5.96
N VAL A 32 -0.72 6.96 5.49
CA VAL A 32 -0.30 8.31 5.88
C VAL A 32 -0.37 9.22 4.66
N GLY A 33 -1.06 10.35 4.80
CA GLY A 33 -1.26 11.30 3.70
C GLY A 33 -2.31 10.89 2.67
N GLU A 34 -2.55 11.79 1.72
CA GLU A 34 -3.58 11.65 0.69
C GLU A 34 -3.06 12.03 -0.70
N GLY A 35 -3.75 11.55 -1.74
CA GLY A 35 -3.39 11.82 -3.14
C GLY A 35 -1.94 11.42 -3.47
N ARG A 36 -1.15 12.38 -3.95
CA ARG A 36 0.26 12.18 -4.37
C ARG A 36 1.22 11.93 -3.20
N SER A 37 0.82 12.29 -1.98
CA SER A 37 1.61 12.09 -0.76
C SER A 37 1.18 10.84 0.01
N THR A 38 0.48 9.90 -0.64
CA THR A 38 0.02 8.67 0.00
C THR A 38 1.19 7.73 0.26
N GLU A 39 1.51 7.52 1.53
CA GLU A 39 2.46 6.55 2.05
C GLU A 39 1.76 5.45 2.84
N TYR A 40 2.39 4.29 2.94
CA TYR A 40 1.92 3.17 3.75
C TYR A 40 3.03 2.80 4.72
N ARG A 41 2.72 2.74 6.01
CA ARG A 41 3.68 2.43 7.08
C ARG A 41 3.19 1.23 7.87
N LEU A 42 4.11 0.46 8.44
CA LEU A 42 3.76 -0.62 9.36
C LEU A 42 3.11 -0.05 10.61
N THR A 43 2.02 -0.68 11.04
CA THR A 43 1.41 -0.43 12.34
C THR A 43 2.33 -0.96 13.44
N GLU A 44 2.56 -0.18 14.49
CA GLU A 44 3.31 -0.62 15.69
C GLU A 44 2.50 -1.58 16.57
#